data_AF-A0A3D2PFS8-F1
#
_entry.id   AF-A0A3D2PFS8-F1
#
_cell.length_a   1.000
_cell.length_b   1.000
_cell.length_c   1.000
_cell.angle_alpha   90.00
_cell.angle_beta   90.00
_cell.angle_gamma   90.00
#
_symmetry.space_group_name_H-M   'P 1'
#
loop_
_entity.id
_entity.type
_entity.pdbx_description
1 polymer ?
#
loop_
_entity_poly.entity_id
_entity_poly.type
_entity_poly.pdbx_seq_one_letter_code
_entity_poly.pdbx_strand_id
1 'polypeptide(L)'
;MMLIDKRNSYLSVGEHKTDEKYWYTNELFQVHQHLFEYPGLIKNTPVKKIEINDGQVIFTINNNGKDILISCDSRDANSISMSYLNFGVYDKVEEISMIMKLLKPKDVVFDIGSNIGWYAINILLKYKGQLSIVLNL
;
A
#
# COMPACT_ATOMS: atom_id res chain seq x y z
N MET A 1 15.63 8.94 -14.86
CA MET A 1 16.68 8.62 -13.87
C MET A 1 16.03 8.48 -12.51
N MET A 2 16.29 7.38 -11.77
CA MET A 2 15.68 7.16 -10.46
C MET A 2 16.24 8.14 -9.42
N LEU A 3 15.54 8.35 -8.30
CA LEU A 3 15.97 9.29 -7.24
C LEU A 3 17.37 8.97 -6.71
N ILE A 4 17.68 7.68 -6.55
CA ILE A 4 18.99 7.22 -6.10
C ILE A 4 20.07 7.57 -7.14
N ASP A 5 19.80 7.31 -8.42
CA ASP A 5 20.73 7.63 -9.50
C ASP A 5 20.99 9.14 -9.58
N LYS A 6 19.95 9.97 -9.48
CA LYS A 6 20.07 11.44 -9.44
C LYS A 6 20.97 11.90 -8.30
N ARG A 7 20.72 11.39 -7.09
CA ARG A 7 21.53 11.74 -5.92
C ARG A 7 22.98 11.28 -6.08
N ASN A 8 23.20 10.04 -6.49
CA ASN A 8 24.55 9.48 -6.62
C ASN A 8 25.33 10.19 -7.74
N SER A 9 24.68 10.52 -8.86
CA SER A 9 25.29 11.30 -9.94
C SER A 9 25.71 12.69 -9.45
N TYR A 10 24.85 13.38 -8.69
CA TYR A 10 25.20 14.68 -8.10
C TYR A 10 26.42 14.53 -7.18
N LEU A 11 26.35 13.64 -6.19
CA LEU A 11 27.43 13.44 -5.20
C LEU A 11 28.76 12.95 -5.79
N SER A 12 28.77 12.38 -7.00
CA SER A 12 30.00 11.92 -7.66
C SER A 12 30.90 13.06 -8.13
N VAL A 13 30.36 14.28 -8.29
CA VAL A 13 31.06 15.45 -8.82
C VAL A 13 31.55 16.33 -7.66
N GLY A 14 32.46 15.79 -6.83
CA GLY A 14 33.25 16.52 -5.81
C GLY A 14 32.67 17.84 -5.27
N GLU A 15 33.30 18.97 -5.59
CA GLU A 15 32.80 20.31 -5.24
C GLU A 15 31.80 20.84 -6.28
N HIS A 16 30.67 21.32 -5.79
CA HIS A 16 29.63 21.98 -6.57
C HIS A 16 29.62 23.49 -6.33
N LYS A 17 29.32 24.24 -7.39
CA LYS A 17 29.05 25.68 -7.24
C LYS A 17 27.70 25.91 -6.56
N THR A 18 27.52 27.08 -5.95
CA THR A 18 26.30 27.45 -5.22
C THR A 18 25.03 27.36 -6.08
N ASP A 19 25.13 27.80 -7.32
CA ASP A 19 24.08 27.75 -8.34
C ASP A 19 23.70 26.32 -8.70
N GLU A 20 24.67 25.41 -8.86
CA GLU A 20 24.41 23.98 -9.13
C GLU A 20 23.66 23.32 -7.96
N LYS A 21 24.05 23.62 -6.72
CA LYS A 21 23.37 23.13 -5.51
C LYS A 21 21.94 23.64 -5.43
N TYR A 22 21.71 24.90 -5.77
CA TYR A 22 20.37 25.50 -5.79
C TYR A 22 19.47 24.81 -6.82
N TRP A 23 19.96 24.61 -8.05
CA TRP A 23 19.22 23.91 -9.09
C TRP A 23 18.88 22.48 -8.71
N TYR A 24 19.86 21.72 -8.23
CA TYR A 24 19.66 20.35 -7.76
C TYR A 24 18.60 20.29 -6.64
N THR A 25 18.68 21.20 -5.67
CA THR A 25 17.73 21.25 -4.54
C THR A 25 16.30 21.46 -5.04
N ASN A 26 16.09 22.42 -5.94
CA ASN A 26 14.76 22.69 -6.49
C ASN A 26 14.24 21.53 -7.33
N GLU A 27 15.10 20.90 -8.14
CA GLU A 27 14.71 19.73 -8.94
C GLU A 27 14.26 18.57 -8.07
N LEU A 28 15.02 18.23 -7.02
CA LEU A 28 14.67 17.12 -6.12
C LEU A 28 13.43 17.46 -5.26
N PHE A 29 13.28 18.73 -4.87
CA PHE A 29 12.10 19.19 -4.15
C PHE A 29 10.82 18.95 -4.95
N GLN A 30 10.85 19.06 -6.29
CA GLN A 30 9.67 18.77 -7.11
C GLN A 30 9.13 17.34 -6.92
N VAL A 31 10.00 16.39 -6.60
CA VAL A 31 9.60 15.00 -6.32
C VAL A 31 9.27 14.81 -4.84
N HIS A 32 10.10 15.34 -3.94
CA HIS A 32 9.92 15.18 -2.50
C HIS A 32 8.66 15.88 -1.97
N GLN A 33 8.23 16.96 -2.60
CA GLN A 33 7.04 17.70 -2.16
C GLN A 33 5.76 16.85 -2.19
N HIS A 34 5.69 15.83 -3.06
CA HIS A 34 4.53 14.94 -3.11
C HIS A 34 4.29 14.22 -1.79
N LEU A 35 5.32 13.98 -0.96
CA LEU A 35 5.16 13.41 0.39
C LEU A 35 4.20 14.24 1.26
N PHE A 36 4.16 15.56 1.05
CA PHE A 36 3.27 16.46 1.78
C PHE A 36 1.83 16.46 1.27
N GLU A 37 1.56 15.85 0.11
CA GLU A 37 0.21 15.67 -0.43
C GLU A 37 -0.47 14.41 0.09
N TYR A 38 0.30 13.37 0.44
CA TYR A 38 -0.21 12.09 0.94
C TYR A 38 -1.16 12.21 2.15
N PRO A 39 -0.94 13.09 3.14
CA PRO A 39 -1.92 13.30 4.21
C PRO A 39 -3.32 13.66 3.69
N GLY A 40 -3.40 14.45 2.61
CA GLY A 40 -4.65 14.76 1.94
C GLY A 40 -5.23 13.55 1.21
N LEU A 41 -4.36 12.79 0.52
CA LEU A 41 -4.75 11.60 -0.25
C LEU A 41 -5.35 10.50 0.65
N ILE A 42 -4.80 10.29 1.85
CA ILE A 42 -5.25 9.22 2.75
C ILE A 42 -6.44 9.60 3.63
N LYS A 43 -6.72 10.90 3.80
CA LYS A 43 -7.67 11.44 4.80
C LYS A 43 -9.05 10.77 4.79
N ASN A 44 -9.56 10.43 3.61
CA ASN A 44 -10.89 9.84 3.43
C ASN A 44 -10.81 8.38 2.93
N THR A 45 -9.73 7.68 3.26
CA THR A 45 -9.50 6.30 2.87
C THR A 45 -9.32 5.42 4.10
N PRO A 46 -9.34 4.09 3.96
CA PRO A 46 -8.97 3.18 5.05
C PRO A 46 -7.48 3.22 5.41
N VAL A 47 -6.63 3.89 4.62
CA VAL A 47 -5.19 4.01 4.90
C VAL A 47 -4.99 4.94 6.10
N LYS A 48 -4.56 4.39 7.23
CA LYS A 48 -4.26 5.16 8.44
C LYS A 48 -2.85 5.74 8.44
N LYS A 49 -1.89 5.01 7.88
CA LYS A 49 -0.47 5.31 7.99
C LYS A 49 0.29 4.73 6.81
N ILE A 50 1.26 5.49 6.31
CA ILE A 50 2.26 5.04 5.35
C ILE A 50 3.62 5.25 6.00
N GLU A 51 4.40 4.19 6.11
CA GLU A 51 5.74 4.20 6.70
C GLU A 51 6.75 3.86 5.62
N ILE A 52 7.80 4.68 5.50
CA ILE A 52 8.96 4.39 4.67
C ILE A 52 10.10 4.05 5.62
N ASN A 53 10.58 2.80 5.56
CA ASN A 53 11.76 2.33 6.26
C ASN A 53 12.91 2.10 5.26
N ASP A 54 14.08 1.70 5.76
CA ASP A 54 15.25 1.38 4.93
C ASP A 54 15.02 0.21 3.96
N GLY A 55 14.11 -0.71 4.27
CA GLY A 55 13.83 -1.88 3.43
C GLY A 55 12.52 -1.88 2.64
N GLN A 56 11.51 -1.10 3.03
CA GLN A 56 10.15 -1.26 2.49
C GLN A 56 9.26 -0.01 2.69
N VAL A 57 8.11 -0.02 2.03
CA VAL A 57 7.00 0.89 2.29
C VAL A 57 5.84 0.07 2.87
N ILE A 58 5.42 0.43 4.08
CA ILE A 58 4.38 -0.28 4.82
C ILE A 58 3.14 0.59 4.92
N PHE A 59 1.99 0.03 4.54
CA PHE A 59 0.69 0.64 4.70
C PHE A 59 -0.03 0.02 5.89
N THR A 60 -0.57 0.84 6.77
CA THR A 60 -1.53 0.41 7.79
C THR A 60 -2.94 0.70 7.31
N ILE A 61 -3.71 -0.35 7.02
CA ILE A 61 -5.10 -0.26 6.57
C ILE A 61 -6.03 -0.57 7.75
N ASN A 62 -6.94 0.34 8.07
CA ASN A 62 -8.01 0.04 9.01
C ASN A 62 -9.15 -0.69 8.32
N ASN A 63 -9.45 -1.88 8.81
CA ASN A 63 -10.55 -2.69 8.35
C ASN A 63 -11.45 -3.01 9.53
N ASN A 64 -12.58 -2.31 9.64
CA ASN A 64 -13.58 -2.50 10.69
C ASN A 64 -12.98 -2.52 12.10
N GLY A 65 -12.13 -1.54 12.42
CA GLY A 65 -11.50 -1.41 13.73
C GLY A 65 -10.26 -2.29 13.95
N LYS A 66 -9.85 -3.08 12.95
CA LYS A 66 -8.61 -3.87 12.98
C LYS A 66 -7.59 -3.28 12.02
N ASP A 67 -6.36 -3.14 12.46
CA ASP A 67 -5.28 -2.62 11.63
C ASP A 67 -4.53 -3.78 10.96
N ILE A 68 -4.42 -3.71 9.63
CA ILE A 68 -3.70 -4.68 8.80
C ILE A 68 -2.48 -3.97 8.22
N LEU A 69 -1.30 -4.53 8.45
CA LEU A 69 -0.05 -4.00 7.91
C LEU A 69 0.27 -4.72 6.59
N ILE A 70 0.55 -3.93 5.56
CA ILE A 70 0.82 -4.42 4.21
C ILE A 70 2.15 -3.86 3.75
N SER A 71 3.12 -4.75 3.54
CA SER A 71 4.34 -4.42 2.81
C SER A 71 4.03 -4.35 1.32
N CYS A 72 4.25 -3.21 0.69
CA CYS A 72 3.93 -3.02 -0.72
C CYS A 72 5.09 -3.47 -1.62
N ASP A 73 4.78 -4.28 -2.63
CA ASP A 73 5.70 -4.55 -3.74
C ASP A 73 5.72 -3.35 -4.68
N SER A 74 6.91 -2.80 -4.95
CA SER A 74 7.10 -1.66 -5.86
C SER A 74 6.73 -1.97 -7.31
N ARG A 75 6.48 -3.24 -7.64
CA ARG A 75 6.07 -3.71 -8.97
C ARG A 75 4.57 -3.98 -9.07
N ASP A 76 3.83 -3.96 -7.95
CA ASP A 76 2.39 -4.25 -7.94
C ASP A 76 1.56 -2.96 -7.87
N ALA A 77 1.28 -2.41 -9.06
CA ALA A 77 0.40 -1.25 -9.22
C ALA A 77 -1.06 -1.53 -8.84
N ASN A 78 -1.47 -2.79 -8.76
CA ASN A 78 -2.84 -3.21 -8.48
C ASN A 78 -3.02 -3.70 -7.03
N SER A 79 -2.02 -3.52 -6.18
CA SER A 79 -2.12 -3.87 -4.76
C SER A 79 -3.26 -3.10 -4.09
N ILE A 80 -3.80 -3.68 -3.01
CA ILE A 80 -4.90 -3.07 -2.27
C ILE A 80 -4.54 -1.67 -1.74
N SER A 81 -3.28 -1.46 -1.37
CA SER A 81 -2.76 -0.16 -0.92
C SER A 81 -2.84 0.89 -2.02
N MET A 82 -2.43 0.53 -3.25
CA MET A 82 -2.51 1.43 -4.41
C MET A 82 -3.96 1.70 -4.79
N SER A 83 -4.80 0.68 -4.76
CA SER A 83 -6.24 0.83 -5.01
C SER A 83 -6.90 1.78 -4.01
N TYR A 84 -6.57 1.69 -2.71
CA TYR A 84 -7.10 2.62 -1.71
C TYR A 84 -6.61 4.06 -1.90
N LEU A 85 -5.35 4.26 -2.31
CA LEU A 85 -4.86 5.60 -2.65
C LEU A 85 -5.55 6.19 -3.88
N ASN A 86 -5.81 5.38 -4.89
CA ASN A 86 -6.34 5.84 -6.17
C ASN A 86 -7.86 6.03 -6.15
N PHE A 87 -8.60 5.13 -5.51
CA PHE A 87 -10.06 5.00 -5.63
C PHE A 87 -10.79 5.03 -4.28
N GLY A 88 -10.07 5.09 -3.17
CA GLY A 88 -10.67 4.90 -1.84
C GLY A 88 -11.35 3.53 -1.73
N VAL A 89 -12.52 3.48 -1.09
CA VAL A 89 -13.21 2.21 -0.77
C VAL A 89 -14.09 1.63 -1.89
N TYR A 90 -14.27 2.38 -2.98
CA TYR A 90 -15.40 2.25 -3.91
C TYR A 90 -15.70 0.79 -4.33
N ASP A 91 -14.74 0.05 -4.88
CA ASP A 91 -15.01 -1.30 -5.39
C ASP A 91 -14.92 -2.40 -4.31
N LYS A 92 -14.16 -2.16 -3.25
CA LYS A 92 -13.73 -3.25 -2.34
C LYS A 92 -14.75 -3.60 -1.27
N VAL A 93 -15.62 -2.66 -0.90
CA VAL A 93 -16.63 -2.90 0.14
C VAL A 93 -17.74 -3.82 -0.38
N GLU A 94 -18.18 -3.61 -1.62
CA GLU A 94 -19.27 -4.40 -2.22
C GLU A 94 -18.85 -5.84 -2.50
N GLU A 95 -17.66 -6.04 -3.08
CA GLU A 95 -17.07 -7.37 -3.32
C GLU A 95 -16.97 -8.19 -2.03
N ILE A 96 -16.37 -7.62 -0.99
CA ILE A 96 -16.22 -8.32 0.30
C ILE A 96 -17.59 -8.61 0.91
N SER A 97 -18.53 -7.65 0.87
CA SER A 97 -19.89 -7.84 1.40
C SER A 97 -20.61 -9.01 0.72
N MET A 98 -20.48 -9.15 -0.61
CA MET A 98 -21.03 -10.28 -1.35
C MET A 98 -20.42 -11.60 -0.88
N ILE A 99 -19.09 -11.71 -0.84
CA ILE A 99 -18.38 -12.93 -0.43
C ILE A 99 -18.86 -13.35 0.97
N MET A 100 -18.93 -12.41 1.92
CA MET A 100 -19.34 -12.72 3.29
C MET A 100 -20.77 -13.23 3.42
N LYS A 101 -21.67 -12.91 2.48
CA LYS A 101 -23.05 -13.41 2.49
C LYS A 101 -23.15 -14.87 2.01
N LEU A 102 -22.16 -15.34 1.25
CA LEU A 102 -22.13 -16.71 0.72
C LEU A 102 -21.61 -17.73 1.74
N LEU A 103 -20.79 -17.28 2.69
CA LEU A 103 -20.08 -18.14 3.64
C LEU A 103 -20.96 -18.56 4.83
N LYS A 104 -20.85 -19.83 5.21
CA LYS A 104 -21.50 -20.46 6.37
C LYS A 104 -20.45 -21.11 7.28
N PRO A 105 -20.69 -21.21 8.60
CA PRO A 105 -19.77 -21.90 9.50
C PRO A 105 -19.45 -23.32 9.01
N LYS A 106 -18.18 -23.71 9.13
CA LYS A 106 -17.58 -24.97 8.65
C LYS A 106 -17.39 -25.10 7.14
N ASP A 107 -17.67 -24.06 6.35
CA ASP A 107 -17.27 -24.06 4.94
C ASP A 107 -15.74 -24.10 4.80
N VAL A 108 -15.30 -24.70 3.70
CA VAL A 108 -13.91 -24.68 3.23
C VAL A 108 -13.83 -23.72 2.04
N VAL A 109 -13.02 -22.68 2.17
CA VAL A 109 -12.85 -21.65 1.13
C VAL A 109 -11.50 -21.85 0.43
N PHE A 110 -11.53 -21.93 -0.90
CA PHE A 110 -10.34 -21.89 -1.74
C PHE A 110 -10.20 -20.49 -2.33
N ASP A 111 -9.17 -19.75 -1.92
CA ASP A 111 -8.84 -18.42 -2.44
C ASP A 111 -7.78 -18.58 -3.54
N ILE A 112 -8.23 -18.58 -4.80
CA ILE A 112 -7.39 -18.86 -5.99
C ILE A 112 -6.87 -17.55 -6.56
N GLY A 113 -5.55 -17.46 -6.78
CA GLY A 113 -4.92 -16.24 -7.27
C GLY A 113 -4.97 -15.12 -6.24
N SER A 114 -4.81 -15.48 -4.96
CA SER A 114 -5.18 -14.62 -3.84
C SER A 114 -4.33 -13.35 -3.68
N ASN A 115 -3.28 -13.16 -4.49
CA ASN A 115 -2.22 -12.17 -4.31
C ASN A 115 -1.78 -12.14 -2.82
N ILE A 116 -1.98 -11.05 -2.09
CA ILE A 116 -1.64 -10.93 -0.66
C ILE A 116 -2.62 -11.66 0.29
N GLY A 117 -3.60 -12.40 -0.23
CA GLY A 117 -4.63 -13.07 0.56
C GLY A 117 -5.68 -12.12 1.14
N TRP A 118 -5.99 -11.00 0.45
CA TRP A 118 -6.85 -9.96 1.02
C TRP A 118 -8.24 -10.49 1.41
N TYR A 119 -8.87 -11.30 0.56
CA TYR A 119 -10.17 -11.89 0.87
C TYR A 119 -10.07 -12.89 2.01
N ALA A 120 -9.09 -13.80 1.99
CA ALA A 120 -8.83 -14.73 3.08
C ALA A 120 -8.64 -14.03 4.44
N ILE A 121 -7.82 -12.96 4.50
CA ILE A 121 -7.61 -12.18 5.73
C ILE A 121 -8.95 -11.61 6.23
N ASN A 122 -9.73 -10.99 5.35
CA ASN A 122 -11.03 -10.44 5.70
C ASN A 122 -11.98 -11.51 6.26
N ILE A 123 -12.00 -12.70 5.65
CA ILE A 123 -12.84 -13.82 6.09
C ILE A 123 -12.42 -14.29 7.48
N LEU A 124 -11.12 -14.51 7.70
CA LEU A 124 -10.60 -14.96 9.01
C LEU A 124 -10.83 -13.92 10.11
N LEU A 125 -10.76 -12.62 9.78
CA LEU A 125 -11.03 -11.56 10.73
C LEU A 125 -12.52 -11.53 11.15
N LYS A 126 -13.44 -11.95 10.29
CA LYS A 126 -14.89 -12.00 10.57
C LYS A 126 -15.32 -13.33 11.22
N TYR A 127 -14.85 -14.46 10.70
CA TYR A 127 -15.28 -15.81 11.08
C TYR A 127 -14.20 -16.58 11.88
N LYS A 128 -13.49 -15.87 12.77
CA LYS A 128 -12.35 -16.43 13.51
C LYS A 128 -12.71 -17.77 14.19
N GLY A 129 -12.03 -18.84 13.79
CA GLY A 129 -12.23 -20.21 14.32
C GLY A 129 -13.46 -20.94 13.80
N GLN A 130 -14.17 -20.41 12.80
CA GLN A 130 -15.39 -21.01 12.26
C GLN A 130 -15.26 -21.53 10.83
N LEU A 131 -14.20 -21.15 10.10
CA LEU A 131 -13.95 -21.50 8.70
C LEU A 131 -12.53 -22.04 8.52
N SER A 132 -12.34 -22.84 7.47
CA SER A 132 -11.01 -23.22 6.97
C SER A 132 -10.76 -22.55 5.63
N ILE A 133 -9.58 -21.95 5.47
CA ILE A 133 -9.18 -21.29 4.21
C ILE A 133 -7.92 -21.93 3.67
N VAL A 134 -7.93 -22.23 2.38
CA VAL A 134 -6.78 -22.68 1.61
C VAL A 134 -6.38 -21.56 0.66
N LEU A 135 -5.17 -21.03 0.82
CA LEU A 135 -4.57 -20.03 -0.06
C LEU A 135 -3.87 -20.74 -1.22
N ASN A 136 -4.16 -20.33 -2.46
CA ASN A 136 -3.47 -20.78 -3.66
C ASN A 136 -2.92 -19.54 -4.39
N LEU A 137 -1.61 -19.34 -4.25
CA LEU A 137 -0.83 -18.21 -4.78
C LEU A 137 -0.40 -18.45 -6.23
#